data_AF-X1FPC3-F1
#
_entry.id   AF-X1FPC3-F1
#
_cell.length_a   1.000
_cell.length_b   1.000
_cell.length_c   1.000
_cell.angle_alpha   90.00
_cell.angle_beta   90.00
_cell.angle_gamma   90.00
#
_symmetry.space_group_name_H-M   'P 1'
#
loop_
_entity.id
_entity.type
_entity.pdbx_description
1 polymer ?
#
loop_
_entity_poly.entity_id
_entity_poly.type
_entity_poly.pdbx_seq_one_letter_code
_entity_poly.pdbx_strand_id
1 'polypeptide(L)'
;SGIESIDMSGLKWVYNHAPEYKLLFIAADKKETHAEILRARLMVIRKDFLSHYAKTSSDWKEKWKGSVEPFQSYNDQIDEFMAQWKETEKIGSYGILFDLLGVFQQILNICASVVEKYISGVRKERIYRNIENFYSRFMEAIQLDRDKELSKIEFSKDHGWNILNINVSIADPQTIPRVFLDILKIMKNFIFYELGNEKALDAFNEELYPYLLNNWNQLQQLDLQKHLFGIFLDHT
;
A
#
# COMPACT_ATOMS: atom_id res chain seq x y z
N SER A 1 -23.78 -6.86 -7.35
CA SER A 1 -23.95 -5.74 -6.42
C SER A 1 -24.55 -6.25 -5.13
N GLY A 2 -23.72 -6.66 -4.18
CA GLY A 2 -24.14 -7.09 -2.83
C GLY A 2 -23.91 -5.95 -1.84
N ILE A 3 -24.67 -5.90 -0.75
CA ILE A 3 -24.68 -4.78 0.21
C ILE A 3 -23.39 -4.76 1.03
N GLU A 4 -22.27 -4.19 0.56
CA GLU A 4 -20.90 -4.40 1.08
C GLU A 4 -20.64 -4.03 2.55
N SER A 5 -21.57 -3.33 3.20
CA SER A 5 -21.57 -3.05 4.63
C SER A 5 -22.97 -2.67 5.09
N ILE A 6 -23.33 -3.04 6.32
CA ILE A 6 -24.61 -2.64 6.92
C ILE A 6 -24.33 -1.90 8.23
N ASP A 7 -24.93 -0.72 8.38
CA ASP A 7 -24.96 0.02 9.65
C ASP A 7 -26.22 -0.36 10.42
N MET A 8 -26.06 -1.14 11.51
CA MET A 8 -27.17 -1.55 12.37
C MET A 8 -26.76 -1.47 13.84
N SER A 9 -27.63 -0.90 14.67
CA SER A 9 -27.48 -0.84 16.13
C SER A 9 -26.19 -0.18 16.63
N GLY A 10 -25.69 0.84 15.91
CA GLY A 10 -24.44 1.54 16.26
C GLY A 10 -23.16 0.79 15.90
N LEU A 11 -23.29 -0.36 15.20
CA LEU A 11 -22.17 -1.15 14.69
C LEU A 11 -22.13 -1.12 13.17
N LYS A 12 -20.93 -1.17 12.63
CA LYS A 12 -20.63 -1.34 11.22
C LYS A 12 -20.28 -2.79 10.96
N TRP A 13 -21.04 -3.43 10.08
CA TRP A 13 -20.89 -4.84 9.74
C TRP A 13 -20.22 -5.00 8.38
N VAL A 14 -19.26 -5.91 8.28
CA VAL A 14 -18.65 -6.31 7.01
C VAL A 14 -18.66 -7.82 6.90
N TYR A 15 -18.64 -8.32 5.68
CA TYR A 15 -18.64 -9.74 5.40
C TYR A 15 -17.65 -10.07 4.30
N ASN A 16 -17.14 -11.29 4.35
CA ASN A 16 -16.29 -11.84 3.32
C ASN A 16 -16.74 -13.27 3.02
N HIS A 17 -17.05 -13.54 1.76
CA HIS A 17 -17.56 -14.85 1.34
C HIS A 17 -16.43 -15.70 0.76
N ALA A 18 -16.41 -16.98 1.14
CA ALA A 18 -15.57 -18.01 0.56
C ALA A 18 -16.48 -19.06 -0.10
N PRO A 19 -17.00 -18.79 -1.31
CA PRO A 19 -18.05 -19.60 -1.94
C PRO A 19 -17.62 -21.05 -2.17
N GLU A 20 -16.34 -21.28 -2.49
CA GLU A 20 -15.75 -22.61 -2.67
C GLU A 20 -15.86 -23.49 -1.43
N TYR A 21 -15.85 -22.87 -0.25
CA TYR A 21 -15.93 -23.52 1.05
C TYR A 21 -17.32 -23.42 1.66
N LYS A 22 -18.27 -22.72 1.00
CA LYS A 22 -19.58 -22.36 1.54
C LYS A 22 -19.49 -21.68 2.91
N LEU A 23 -18.47 -20.85 3.10
CA LEU A 23 -18.21 -20.14 4.34
C LEU A 23 -18.52 -18.65 4.18
N LEU A 24 -19.14 -18.09 5.21
CA LEU A 24 -19.36 -16.66 5.36
C LEU A 24 -18.63 -16.19 6.61
N PHE A 25 -17.67 -15.29 6.42
CA PHE A 25 -16.98 -14.61 7.49
C PHE A 25 -17.67 -13.29 7.73
N ILE A 26 -17.93 -12.96 8.99
CA ILE A 26 -18.63 -11.74 9.40
C ILE A 26 -17.83 -11.08 10.50
N ALA A 27 -17.65 -9.76 10.41
CA ALA A 27 -17.12 -8.95 11.48
C ALA A 27 -18.02 -7.73 11.72
N ALA A 28 -18.06 -7.29 12.97
CA ALA A 28 -18.76 -6.09 13.39
C ALA A 28 -17.85 -5.28 14.32
N ASP A 29 -17.86 -3.97 14.15
CA ASP A 29 -17.15 -3.04 15.03
C ASP A 29 -17.96 -1.75 15.19
N LYS A 30 -17.50 -0.82 16.02
CA LYS A 30 -18.13 0.50 16.21
C LYS A 30 -18.22 1.27 14.89
N LYS A 31 -19.20 2.17 14.79
CA LYS A 31 -19.44 2.96 13.57
C LYS A 31 -18.25 3.78 13.10
N GLU A 32 -17.39 4.20 14.02
CA GLU A 32 -16.20 5.02 13.76
C GLU A 32 -15.08 4.22 13.07
N THR A 33 -15.10 2.89 13.15
CA THR A 33 -14.13 2.04 12.45
C THR A 33 -14.37 2.09 10.94
N HIS A 34 -13.31 2.28 10.15
CA HIS A 34 -13.39 2.29 8.69
C HIS A 34 -13.73 0.89 8.16
N ALA A 35 -14.67 0.81 7.21
CA ALA A 35 -15.17 -0.48 6.68
C ALA A 35 -14.03 -1.29 6.03
N GLU A 36 -13.10 -0.59 5.39
CA GLU A 36 -11.93 -1.19 4.71
C GLU A 36 -11.01 -1.88 5.69
N ILE A 37 -10.76 -1.29 6.86
CA ILE A 37 -9.92 -1.87 7.93
C ILE A 37 -10.56 -3.14 8.47
N LEU A 38 -11.87 -3.09 8.75
CA LEU A 38 -12.59 -4.25 9.26
C LEU A 38 -12.62 -5.40 8.22
N ARG A 39 -12.74 -5.07 6.92
CA ARG A 39 -12.65 -6.06 5.82
C ARG A 39 -11.25 -6.65 5.69
N ALA A 40 -10.20 -5.84 5.78
CA ALA A 40 -8.82 -6.29 5.69
C ALA A 40 -8.48 -7.29 6.82
N ARG A 41 -8.88 -6.96 8.06
CA ARG A 41 -8.78 -7.85 9.22
C ARG A 41 -9.53 -9.16 9.03
N LEU A 42 -10.78 -9.06 8.58
CA LEU A 42 -11.60 -10.23 8.28
C LEU A 42 -10.98 -11.11 7.17
N MET A 43 -10.28 -10.50 6.21
CA MET A 43 -9.57 -11.24 5.17
C MET A 43 -8.32 -11.97 5.70
N VAL A 44 -7.59 -11.36 6.64
CA VAL A 44 -6.47 -12.02 7.34
C VAL A 44 -6.96 -13.22 8.13
N ILE A 45 -8.00 -13.04 8.97
CA ILE A 45 -8.65 -14.13 9.71
C ILE A 45 -9.12 -15.23 8.76
N ARG A 46 -9.80 -14.88 7.68
CA ARG A 46 -10.24 -15.87 6.68
C ARG A 46 -9.07 -16.66 6.12
N LYS A 47 -8.03 -15.97 5.66
CA LYS A 47 -6.88 -16.63 5.00
C LYS A 47 -6.17 -17.58 5.96
N ASP A 48 -5.99 -17.15 7.20
CA ASP A 48 -5.33 -17.93 8.23
C ASP A 48 -6.21 -19.10 8.73
N PHE A 49 -7.50 -18.89 8.91
CA PHE A 49 -8.44 -19.96 9.25
C PHE A 49 -8.47 -21.05 8.17
N LEU A 50 -8.56 -20.64 6.90
CA LEU A 50 -8.56 -21.59 5.79
C LEU A 50 -7.22 -22.33 5.66
N SER A 51 -6.09 -21.67 5.90
CA SER A 51 -4.78 -22.34 5.84
C SER A 51 -4.62 -23.42 6.92
N HIS A 52 -5.20 -23.20 8.11
CA HIS A 52 -5.17 -24.14 9.22
C HIS A 52 -6.17 -25.28 9.08
N TYR A 53 -7.42 -24.96 8.73
CA TYR A 53 -8.53 -25.93 8.84
C TYR A 53 -9.11 -26.37 7.51
N ALA A 54 -8.95 -25.62 6.43
CA ALA A 54 -9.63 -25.84 5.15
C ALA A 54 -8.69 -25.58 3.97
N LYS A 55 -7.64 -26.41 3.85
CA LYS A 55 -6.63 -26.24 2.79
C LYS A 55 -7.21 -26.42 1.40
N THR A 56 -8.27 -27.22 1.28
CA THR A 56 -9.07 -27.40 0.07
C THR A 56 -10.56 -27.50 0.41
N SER A 57 -11.43 -27.27 -0.58
CA SER A 57 -12.89 -27.36 -0.39
C SER A 57 -13.37 -28.77 -0.02
N SER A 58 -12.66 -29.81 -0.46
CA SER A 58 -12.91 -31.20 -0.09
C SER A 58 -12.55 -31.49 1.37
N ASP A 59 -11.38 -31.01 1.81
CA ASP A 59 -10.90 -31.12 3.21
C ASP A 59 -11.88 -30.45 4.18
N TRP A 60 -12.40 -29.27 3.82
CA TRP A 60 -13.40 -28.58 4.62
C TRP A 60 -14.72 -29.36 4.77
N LYS A 61 -15.20 -29.95 3.67
CA LYS A 61 -16.44 -30.75 3.67
C LYS A 61 -16.37 -31.94 4.63
N GLU A 62 -15.20 -32.54 4.79
CA GLU A 62 -14.98 -33.68 5.68
C GLU A 62 -14.86 -33.26 7.16
N LYS A 63 -14.29 -32.08 7.41
CA LYS A 63 -14.10 -31.53 8.76
C LYS A 63 -15.35 -30.86 9.33
N TRP A 64 -16.15 -30.20 8.49
CA TRP A 64 -17.38 -29.55 8.94
C TRP A 64 -18.49 -30.56 9.21
N LYS A 65 -18.68 -30.89 10.48
CA LYS A 65 -19.75 -31.80 10.94
C LYS A 65 -20.96 -31.08 11.54
N GLY A 66 -21.12 -29.78 11.27
CA GLY A 66 -22.19 -28.96 11.84
C GLY A 66 -21.95 -28.51 13.29
N SER A 67 -20.74 -28.70 13.82
CA SER A 67 -20.33 -28.23 15.16
C SER A 67 -19.13 -27.30 15.05
N VAL A 68 -19.13 -26.26 15.89
CA VAL A 68 -18.03 -25.29 16.01
C VAL A 68 -16.97 -25.73 17.02
N GLU A 69 -17.24 -26.73 17.87
CA GLU A 69 -16.31 -27.20 18.92
C GLU A 69 -14.90 -27.53 18.40
N PRO A 70 -14.71 -28.21 17.24
CA PRO A 70 -13.37 -28.54 16.76
C PRO A 70 -12.51 -27.32 16.39
N PHE A 71 -13.12 -26.14 16.28
CA PHE A 71 -12.46 -24.90 15.87
C PHE A 71 -12.33 -23.89 17.02
N GLN A 72 -12.78 -24.24 18.23
CA GLN A 72 -12.74 -23.32 19.39
C GLN A 72 -11.34 -22.87 19.74
N SER A 73 -10.31 -23.72 19.53
CA SER A 73 -8.91 -23.34 19.75
C SER A 73 -8.45 -22.20 18.85
N TYR A 74 -9.17 -21.90 17.77
CA TYR A 74 -8.88 -20.77 16.91
C TYR A 74 -9.25 -19.42 17.55
N ASN A 75 -10.07 -19.42 18.61
CA ASN A 75 -10.35 -18.20 19.37
C ASN A 75 -9.07 -17.59 19.94
N ASP A 76 -8.11 -18.40 20.39
CA ASP A 76 -6.82 -17.92 20.89
C ASP A 76 -6.04 -17.16 19.80
N GLN A 77 -6.12 -17.64 18.55
CA GLN A 77 -5.49 -16.98 17.41
C GLN A 77 -6.21 -15.68 17.03
N ILE A 78 -7.55 -15.65 17.13
CA ILE A 78 -8.33 -14.43 16.96
C ILE A 78 -7.96 -13.41 18.04
N ASP A 79 -7.85 -13.84 19.30
CA ASP A 79 -7.47 -12.98 20.42
C ASP A 79 -6.04 -12.42 20.24
N GLU A 80 -5.11 -13.22 19.71
CA GLU A 80 -3.77 -12.76 19.36
C GLU A 80 -3.80 -11.70 18.26
N PHE A 81 -4.54 -11.92 17.16
CA PHE A 81 -4.72 -10.92 16.12
C PHE A 81 -5.35 -9.64 16.67
N MET A 82 -6.36 -9.77 17.53
CA MET A 82 -7.03 -8.63 18.15
C MET A 82 -6.09 -7.88 19.10
N ALA A 83 -5.23 -8.58 19.85
CA ALA A 83 -4.23 -7.96 20.71
C ALA A 83 -3.17 -7.21 19.89
N GLN A 84 -2.65 -7.82 18.82
CA GLN A 84 -1.71 -7.20 17.89
C GLN A 84 -2.32 -5.97 17.20
N TRP A 85 -3.55 -6.08 16.71
CA TRP A 85 -4.26 -4.96 16.08
C TRP A 85 -4.62 -3.89 17.07
N LYS A 86 -5.01 -4.21 18.30
CA LYS A 86 -5.31 -3.23 19.35
C LYS A 86 -4.05 -2.49 19.81
N GLU A 87 -2.92 -3.18 19.84
CA GLU A 87 -1.60 -2.55 20.08
C GLU A 87 -1.18 -1.67 18.90
N THR A 88 -1.53 -2.07 17.67
CA THR A 88 -1.30 -1.31 16.43
C THR A 88 -2.32 -0.17 16.22
N GLU A 89 -3.51 -0.26 16.80
CA GLU A 89 -4.57 0.76 16.77
C GLU A 89 -4.26 1.91 17.74
N LYS A 90 -3.60 1.61 18.85
CA LYS A 90 -2.92 2.64 19.64
C LYS A 90 -1.86 3.40 18.80
N ILE A 91 -1.52 2.89 17.62
CA ILE A 91 -0.51 3.43 16.67
C ILE A 91 -1.13 3.89 15.32
N GLY A 92 -2.44 3.71 15.05
CA GLY A 92 -3.15 4.36 13.91
C GLY A 92 -2.83 3.92 12.46
N SER A 93 -2.09 2.82 12.23
CA SER A 93 -1.23 2.65 11.04
C SER A 93 -1.85 2.25 9.68
N TYR A 94 -2.98 1.52 9.58
CA TYR A 94 -3.39 0.94 8.26
C TYR A 94 -4.06 1.92 7.29
N GLY A 95 -4.96 2.79 7.78
CA GLY A 95 -5.52 3.86 6.95
C GLY A 95 -4.43 4.83 6.49
N ILE A 96 -3.52 5.15 7.42
CA ILE A 96 -2.32 5.95 7.15
C ILE A 96 -1.46 5.31 6.05
N LEU A 97 -1.26 4.00 6.03
CA LEU A 97 -0.48 3.33 4.97
C LEU A 97 -1.19 3.34 3.60
N PHE A 98 -2.51 3.19 3.55
CA PHE A 98 -3.26 3.32 2.30
C PHE A 98 -3.21 4.75 1.76
N ASP A 99 -3.43 5.74 2.63
CA ASP A 99 -3.32 7.16 2.27
C ASP A 99 -1.88 7.48 1.80
N LEU A 100 -0.89 6.92 2.47
CA LEU A 100 0.52 7.04 2.10
C LEU A 100 0.80 6.43 0.72
N LEU A 101 0.34 5.20 0.45
CA LEU A 101 0.46 4.59 -0.87
C LEU A 101 -0.17 5.47 -1.96
N GLY A 102 -1.35 6.01 -1.71
CA GLY A 102 -2.05 6.90 -2.62
C GLY A 102 -1.25 8.17 -2.94
N VAL A 103 -0.73 8.84 -1.89
CA VAL A 103 0.10 10.04 -2.04
C VAL A 103 1.37 9.74 -2.82
N PHE A 104 2.10 8.68 -2.48
CA PHE A 104 3.34 8.33 -3.18
C PHE A 104 3.10 7.93 -4.64
N GLN A 105 2.05 7.15 -4.92
CA GLN A 105 1.68 6.78 -6.29
C GLN A 105 1.38 8.02 -7.12
N GLN A 106 0.65 8.99 -6.55
CA GLN A 106 0.32 10.23 -7.24
C GLN A 106 1.57 11.09 -7.52
N ILE A 107 2.51 11.18 -6.57
CA ILE A 107 3.77 11.90 -6.78
C ILE A 107 4.62 11.21 -7.85
N LEU A 108 4.71 9.87 -7.84
CA LEU A 108 5.41 9.11 -8.87
C LEU A 108 4.80 9.34 -10.27
N ASN A 109 3.46 9.38 -10.36
CA ASN A 109 2.76 9.71 -11.59
C ASN A 109 3.05 11.13 -12.06
N ILE A 110 3.13 12.11 -11.14
CA ILE A 110 3.52 13.48 -11.46
C ILE A 110 4.96 13.54 -11.99
N CYS A 111 5.90 12.84 -11.37
CA CYS A 111 7.27 12.73 -11.87
C CYS A 111 7.32 12.14 -13.28
N ALA A 112 6.52 11.10 -13.57
CA ALA A 112 6.40 10.54 -14.91
C ALA A 112 5.81 11.56 -15.91
N SER A 113 4.75 12.29 -15.51
CA SER A 113 4.17 13.38 -16.30
C SER A 113 5.19 14.47 -16.62
N VAL A 114 6.07 14.83 -15.67
CA VAL A 114 7.14 15.80 -15.89
C VAL A 114 8.14 15.29 -16.94
N VAL A 115 8.53 14.02 -16.86
CA VAL A 115 9.39 13.40 -17.89
C VAL A 115 8.70 13.44 -19.26
N GLU A 116 7.43 13.09 -19.33
CA GLU A 116 6.64 13.06 -20.57
C GLU A 116 6.47 14.44 -21.22
N LYS A 117 6.17 15.47 -20.42
CA LYS A 117 5.87 16.83 -20.90
C LYS A 117 7.11 17.63 -21.25
N TYR A 118 8.15 17.55 -20.42
CA TYR A 118 9.29 18.48 -20.50
C TYR A 118 10.55 17.87 -21.12
N ILE A 119 10.59 16.55 -21.34
CA ILE A 119 11.78 15.83 -21.78
C ILE A 119 11.44 14.98 -23.00
N SER A 120 12.22 15.12 -24.07
CA SER A 120 11.95 14.42 -25.34
C SER A 120 13.18 13.72 -25.92
N GLY A 121 12.91 12.77 -26.81
CA GLY A 121 13.93 12.05 -27.58
C GLY A 121 14.94 11.30 -26.70
N VAL A 122 16.22 11.45 -27.02
CA VAL A 122 17.31 10.67 -26.41
C VAL A 122 17.42 10.90 -24.90
N ARG A 123 17.13 12.10 -24.39
CA ARG A 123 17.21 12.42 -22.95
C ARG A 123 16.15 11.66 -22.15
N LYS A 124 14.92 11.61 -22.68
CA LYS A 124 13.82 10.84 -22.10
C LYS A 124 14.16 9.35 -21.99
N GLU A 125 14.71 8.76 -23.07
CA GLU A 125 15.14 7.36 -23.05
C GLU A 125 16.26 7.08 -22.05
N ARG A 126 17.17 8.04 -21.80
CA ARG A 126 18.19 7.89 -20.75
C ARG A 126 17.58 7.84 -19.38
N ILE A 127 16.59 8.69 -19.08
CA ILE A 127 15.88 8.66 -17.79
C ILE A 127 15.26 7.29 -17.57
N TYR A 128 14.48 6.79 -18.54
CA TYR A 128 13.84 5.49 -18.38
C TYR A 128 14.83 4.35 -18.25
N ARG A 129 15.92 4.36 -19.03
CA ARG A 129 16.98 3.34 -18.87
C ARG A 129 17.63 3.41 -17.49
N ASN A 130 17.86 4.60 -16.95
CA ASN A 130 18.42 4.77 -15.61
C ASN A 130 17.45 4.27 -14.53
N ILE A 131 16.14 4.49 -14.71
CA ILE A 131 15.10 3.96 -13.81
C ILE A 131 15.05 2.43 -13.91
N GLU A 132 15.05 1.84 -15.09
CA GLU A 132 15.07 0.37 -15.28
C GLU A 132 16.30 -0.27 -14.64
N ASN A 133 17.48 0.34 -14.83
CA ASN A 133 18.72 -0.13 -14.21
C ASN A 133 18.64 -0.05 -12.68
N PHE A 134 18.10 1.04 -12.14
CA PHE A 134 17.87 1.17 -10.70
C PHE A 134 16.88 0.12 -10.19
N TYR A 135 15.74 -0.03 -10.85
CA TYR A 135 14.70 -0.99 -10.50
C TYR A 135 15.26 -2.43 -10.49
N SER A 136 16.06 -2.79 -11.50
CA SER A 136 16.65 -4.14 -11.59
C SER A 136 17.55 -4.43 -10.37
N ARG A 137 18.43 -3.48 -10.02
CA ARG A 137 19.30 -3.59 -8.82
C ARG A 137 18.51 -3.58 -7.51
N PHE A 138 17.44 -2.80 -7.46
CA PHE A 138 16.54 -2.73 -6.32
C PHE A 138 15.82 -4.06 -6.08
N MET A 139 15.31 -4.69 -7.15
CA MET A 139 14.67 -6.00 -7.06
C MET A 139 15.65 -7.11 -6.67
N GLU A 140 16.88 -7.08 -7.18
CA GLU A 140 17.94 -8.00 -6.74
C GLU A 140 18.22 -7.86 -5.24
N ALA A 141 18.29 -6.64 -4.71
CA ALA A 141 18.51 -6.40 -3.28
C ALA A 141 17.33 -6.87 -2.41
N ILE A 142 16.08 -6.62 -2.83
CA ILE A 142 14.89 -7.06 -2.10
C ILE A 142 14.80 -8.59 -2.03
N GLN A 143 15.14 -9.28 -3.12
CA GLN A 143 15.12 -10.74 -3.15
C GLN A 143 16.10 -11.36 -2.14
N LEU A 144 17.19 -10.67 -1.80
CA LEU A 144 18.12 -11.08 -0.76
C LEU A 144 17.55 -10.84 0.65
N ASP A 145 16.78 -9.77 0.85
CA ASP A 145 16.22 -9.35 2.14
C ASP A 145 14.90 -10.08 2.51
N ARG A 146 14.32 -10.82 1.56
CA ARG A 146 13.09 -11.64 1.71
C ARG A 146 11.82 -10.85 2.08
N ASP A 147 11.79 -9.54 1.91
CA ASP A 147 10.56 -8.75 2.06
C ASP A 147 9.61 -9.03 0.89
N LYS A 148 8.51 -9.74 1.18
CA LYS A 148 7.53 -10.17 0.18
C LYS A 148 6.68 -9.01 -0.33
N GLU A 149 6.51 -7.93 0.41
CA GLU A 149 5.64 -6.82 0.02
C GLU A 149 6.38 -5.84 -0.87
N LEU A 150 7.64 -5.53 -0.57
CA LEU A 150 8.46 -4.68 -1.45
C LEU A 150 8.65 -5.30 -2.84
N SER A 151 8.64 -6.63 -2.93
CA SER A 151 8.75 -7.34 -4.22
C SER A 151 7.57 -7.10 -5.19
N LYS A 152 6.49 -6.47 -4.71
CA LYS A 152 5.31 -6.11 -5.52
C LYS A 152 5.38 -4.71 -6.12
N ILE A 153 6.43 -3.95 -5.82
CA ILE A 153 6.71 -2.70 -6.50
C ILE A 153 7.12 -3.05 -7.94
N GLU A 154 6.44 -2.45 -8.90
CA GLU A 154 6.68 -2.70 -10.32
C GLU A 154 7.08 -1.40 -11.02
N PHE A 155 7.91 -1.52 -12.05
CA PHE A 155 8.20 -0.42 -12.96
C PHE A 155 8.15 -0.92 -14.42
N SER A 156 7.53 -0.14 -15.28
CA SER A 156 7.64 -0.29 -16.74
C SER A 156 7.70 1.08 -17.41
N LYS A 157 8.29 1.16 -18.60
CA LYS A 157 8.31 2.42 -19.37
C LYS A 157 6.89 2.89 -19.74
N ASP A 158 6.01 1.94 -20.05
CA ASP A 158 4.67 2.24 -20.55
C ASP A 158 3.73 2.70 -19.43
N HIS A 159 3.87 2.16 -18.22
CA HIS A 159 2.94 2.42 -17.10
C HIS A 159 3.58 3.16 -15.91
N GLY A 160 4.89 3.42 -15.96
CA GLY A 160 5.63 4.01 -14.86
C GLY A 160 5.76 3.07 -13.65
N TRP A 161 5.87 3.66 -12.47
CA TRP A 161 5.91 2.93 -11.20
C TRP A 161 4.50 2.52 -10.78
N ASN A 162 4.36 1.31 -10.26
CA ASN A 162 3.14 0.83 -9.60
C ASN A 162 3.49 0.29 -8.21
N ILE A 163 2.99 0.95 -7.17
CA ILE A 163 3.17 0.55 -5.77
C ILE A 163 1.86 0.10 -5.11
N LEU A 164 0.73 0.18 -5.81
CA LEU A 164 -0.59 -0.12 -5.25
C LEU A 164 -0.83 -1.62 -5.01
N ASN A 165 0.03 -2.48 -5.56
CA ASN A 165 -0.05 -3.93 -5.38
C ASN A 165 0.41 -4.39 -3.98
N ILE A 166 1.00 -3.49 -3.20
CA ILE A 166 1.42 -3.76 -1.82
C ILE A 166 0.22 -4.03 -0.92
N ASN A 167 0.28 -5.12 -0.17
CA ASN A 167 -0.70 -5.42 0.87
C ASN A 167 -0.29 -4.76 2.18
N VAL A 168 -0.85 -3.58 2.43
CA VAL A 168 -0.61 -2.80 3.65
C VAL A 168 -0.97 -3.54 4.94
N SER A 169 -1.79 -4.59 4.88
CA SER A 169 -2.20 -5.36 6.08
C SER A 169 -1.04 -6.13 6.70
N ILE A 170 0.00 -6.42 5.91
CA ILE A 170 1.14 -7.25 6.28
C ILE A 170 2.49 -6.58 6.00
N ALA A 171 2.46 -5.35 5.47
CA ALA A 171 3.66 -4.63 5.12
C ALA A 171 4.21 -3.84 6.30
N ASP A 172 5.54 -3.67 6.35
CA ASP A 172 6.19 -2.93 7.42
C ASP A 172 5.94 -1.41 7.30
N PRO A 173 5.26 -0.78 8.28
CA PRO A 173 4.94 0.64 8.25
C PRO A 173 6.15 1.58 8.26
N GLN A 174 7.35 1.12 8.68
CA GLN A 174 8.55 1.95 8.72
C GLN A 174 9.41 1.81 7.46
N THR A 175 9.49 0.60 6.92
CA THR A 175 10.34 0.30 5.76
C THR A 175 9.75 0.86 4.47
N ILE A 176 8.42 0.76 4.28
CA ILE A 176 7.75 1.20 3.06
C ILE A 176 7.95 2.70 2.77
N PRO A 177 7.66 3.63 3.71
CA PRO A 177 7.81 5.06 3.43
C PRO A 177 9.24 5.43 3.09
N ARG A 178 10.22 4.80 3.76
CA ARG A 178 11.64 5.02 3.51
C ARG A 178 12.02 4.62 2.08
N VAL A 179 11.59 3.44 1.64
CA VAL A 179 11.84 2.96 0.28
C VAL A 179 11.22 3.90 -0.76
N PHE A 180 9.99 4.36 -0.56
CA PHE A 180 9.36 5.30 -1.50
C PHE A 180 10.05 6.65 -1.56
N LEU A 181 10.50 7.19 -0.42
CA LEU A 181 11.29 8.42 -0.41
C LEU A 181 12.59 8.26 -1.19
N ASP A 182 13.24 7.10 -1.12
CA ASP A 182 14.46 6.84 -1.87
C ASP A 182 14.20 6.69 -3.38
N ILE A 183 13.09 6.04 -3.78
CA ILE A 183 12.63 6.03 -5.17
C ILE A 183 12.40 7.47 -5.67
N LEU A 184 11.71 8.31 -4.89
CA LEU A 184 11.44 9.71 -5.26
C LEU A 184 12.73 10.53 -5.41
N LYS A 185 13.70 10.38 -4.52
CA LYS A 185 15.00 11.05 -4.65
C LYS A 185 15.70 10.67 -5.95
N ILE A 186 15.69 9.39 -6.30
CA ILE A 186 16.32 8.90 -7.52
C ILE A 186 15.61 9.45 -8.75
N MET A 187 14.28 9.43 -8.75
CA MET A 187 13.47 10.05 -9.81
C MET A 187 13.80 11.54 -9.97
N LYS A 188 13.81 12.30 -8.88
CA LYS A 188 14.19 13.73 -8.86
C LYS A 188 15.60 13.92 -9.45
N ASN A 189 16.57 13.12 -9.03
CA ASN A 189 17.95 13.25 -9.50
C ASN A 189 18.09 13.00 -11.01
N PHE A 190 17.40 11.99 -11.56
CA PHE A 190 17.42 11.75 -13.00
C PHE A 190 16.76 12.89 -13.78
N ILE A 191 15.65 13.42 -13.28
CA ILE A 191 14.96 14.57 -13.88
C ILE A 191 15.87 15.80 -13.85
N PHE A 192 16.46 16.13 -12.70
CA PHE A 192 17.35 17.28 -12.56
C PHE A 192 18.60 17.16 -13.44
N TYR A 193 19.22 15.98 -13.50
CA TYR A 193 20.37 15.73 -14.36
C TYR A 193 20.03 15.93 -15.84
N GLU A 194 18.87 15.42 -16.28
CA GLU A 194 18.46 15.47 -17.68
C GLU A 194 17.62 16.69 -18.06
N LEU A 195 17.19 17.57 -17.16
CA LEU A 195 16.58 18.87 -17.51
C LEU A 195 17.52 20.05 -17.26
N GLY A 196 18.37 19.93 -16.24
CA GLY A 196 19.03 21.04 -15.58
C GLY A 196 18.16 21.64 -14.47
N ASN A 197 18.80 22.14 -13.42
CA ASN A 197 18.16 22.55 -12.17
C ASN A 197 17.01 23.55 -12.36
N GLU A 198 17.23 24.62 -13.12
CA GLU A 198 16.24 25.69 -13.32
C GLU A 198 14.97 25.16 -14.00
N LYS A 199 15.12 24.45 -15.12
CA LYS A 199 13.99 23.88 -15.87
C LYS A 199 13.26 22.77 -15.10
N ALA A 200 13.99 21.99 -14.30
CA ALA A 200 13.39 20.97 -13.46
C ALA A 200 12.54 21.61 -12.33
N LEU A 201 13.01 22.72 -11.75
CA LEU A 201 12.25 23.49 -10.76
C LEU A 201 11.00 24.10 -11.38
N ASP A 202 11.10 24.70 -12.58
CA ASP A 202 9.93 25.23 -13.29
C ASP A 202 8.89 24.13 -13.56
N ALA A 203 9.33 22.96 -14.04
CA ALA A 203 8.44 21.83 -14.26
C ALA A 203 7.76 21.34 -12.97
N PHE A 204 8.48 21.30 -11.83
CA PHE A 204 7.89 20.93 -10.54
C PHE A 204 7.03 22.03 -9.92
N ASN A 205 7.33 23.30 -10.17
CA ASN A 205 6.46 24.43 -9.82
C ASN A 205 5.10 24.32 -10.53
N GLU A 206 5.07 23.87 -11.79
CA GLU A 206 3.84 23.75 -12.55
C GLU A 206 3.03 22.49 -12.21
N GLU A 207 3.69 21.36 -11.91
CA GLU A 207 3.00 20.07 -11.76
C GLU A 207 2.94 19.58 -10.30
N LEU A 208 4.08 19.59 -9.59
CA LEU A 208 4.23 18.91 -8.30
C LEU A 208 3.83 19.77 -7.11
N TYR A 209 4.35 21.00 -7.03
CA TYR A 209 4.08 21.86 -5.88
C TYR A 209 2.59 22.23 -5.72
N PRO A 210 1.81 22.45 -6.80
CA PRO A 210 0.37 22.63 -6.66
C PRO A 210 -0.30 21.43 -6.01
N TYR A 211 0.10 20.21 -6.37
CA TYR A 211 -0.38 18.99 -5.72
C TYR A 211 0.00 18.95 -4.24
N LEU A 212 1.27 19.23 -3.89
CA LEU A 212 1.72 19.20 -2.49
C LEU A 212 1.01 20.25 -1.63
N LEU A 213 0.78 21.45 -2.16
CA LEU A 213 0.08 22.52 -1.46
C LEU A 213 -1.41 22.21 -1.29
N ASN A 214 -2.08 21.69 -2.33
CA ASN A 214 -3.50 21.32 -2.25
C ASN A 214 -3.76 20.18 -1.27
N ASN A 215 -2.77 19.30 -1.06
CA ASN A 215 -2.87 18.17 -0.14
C ASN A 215 -2.12 18.40 1.18
N TRP A 216 -1.77 19.66 1.50
CA TRP A 216 -0.93 19.99 2.65
C TRP A 216 -1.39 19.38 3.99
N ASN A 217 -2.70 19.44 4.27
CA ASN A 217 -3.26 18.87 5.51
C ASN A 217 -3.11 17.35 5.56
N GLN A 218 -3.32 16.65 4.43
CA GLN A 218 -3.11 15.21 4.34
C GLN A 218 -1.63 14.88 4.54
N LEU A 219 -0.72 15.63 3.90
CA LEU A 219 0.72 15.44 4.08
C LEU A 219 1.15 15.64 5.53
N GLN A 220 0.58 16.62 6.24
CA GLN A 220 0.82 16.84 7.67
C GLN A 220 0.33 15.68 8.54
N GLN A 221 -0.84 15.12 8.23
CA GLN A 221 -1.37 13.95 8.94
C GLN A 221 -0.50 12.71 8.76
N LEU A 222 0.16 12.59 7.60
CA LEU A 222 1.06 11.50 7.26
C LEU A 222 2.53 11.76 7.65
N ASP A 223 2.83 12.93 8.24
CA ASP A 223 4.20 13.43 8.52
C ASP A 223 5.16 13.41 7.30
N LEU A 224 4.62 13.62 6.09
CA LEU A 224 5.40 13.56 4.84
C LEU A 224 5.90 14.95 4.39
N GLN A 225 5.30 16.03 4.88
CA GLN A 225 5.56 17.40 4.42
C GLN A 225 7.05 17.77 4.46
N LYS A 226 7.75 17.50 5.56
CA LYS A 226 9.17 17.85 5.70
C LYS A 226 10.03 17.05 4.72
N HIS A 227 9.74 15.77 4.56
CA HIS A 227 10.50 14.88 3.71
C HIS A 227 10.31 15.20 2.22
N LEU A 228 9.07 15.41 1.78
CA LEU A 228 8.77 15.70 0.39
C LEU A 228 9.31 17.06 -0.04
N PHE A 229 9.08 18.11 0.75
CA PHE A 229 9.66 19.42 0.43
C PHE A 229 11.19 19.39 0.50
N GLY A 230 11.77 18.66 1.45
CA GLY A 230 13.22 18.43 1.50
C GLY A 230 13.74 17.80 0.21
N ILE A 231 13.10 16.77 -0.32
CA ILE A 231 13.55 16.11 -1.56
C ILE A 231 13.50 17.06 -2.77
N PHE A 232 12.42 17.81 -2.90
CA PHE A 232 12.14 18.57 -4.14
C PHE A 232 12.61 20.02 -4.10
N LEU A 233 12.97 20.57 -2.94
CA LEU A 233 13.61 21.89 -2.83
C LEU A 233 15.13 21.80 -2.65
N ASP A 234 15.68 20.66 -2.25
CA ASP A 234 17.12 20.50 -2.11
C ASP A 234 17.81 20.55 -3.49
N HIS A 235 18.88 21.34 -3.58
CA HIS A 235 19.63 21.61 -4.80
C HIS A 235 20.87 20.71 -4.96
N THR A 236 21.05 19.73 -4.08
CA THR A 236 22.09 18.70 -4.24
C THR A 236 21.74 17.64 -5.27
#